data_AF-A0A5C6ZB77-F1
#
_entry.id   AF-A0A5C6ZB77-F1
#
_cell.length_a   1.000
_cell.length_b   1.000
_cell.length_c   1.000
_cell.angle_alpha   90.00
_cell.angle_beta   90.00
_cell.angle_gamma   90.00
#
_symmetry.space_group_name_H-M   'P 1'
#
loop_
_entity.id
_entity.type
_entity.pdbx_description
1 polymer ?
#
loop_
_entity_poly.entity_id
_entity_poly.type
_entity_poly.pdbx_seq_one_letter_code
_entity_poly.pdbx_strand_id
1 'polypeptide(L)'
;MKNKPLKLVTFIVIAFLVSCSANKELIGKEKTEFGDVKFYVENDLKNSYYKKRVLAIFQNSIFYSFYSNEIVKTKKNNEGLIYTLTFGEIPKELNQPRYFQKLSRIDSLILTKGDKVLDSLEWNNYKKSKGASGFIIEVN
;
A
#
# COMPACT_ATOMS: atom_id res chain seq x y z
N MET A 1 -18.93 54.65 -8.71
CA MET A 1 -19.55 53.32 -8.54
C MET A 1 -18.46 52.29 -8.26
N LYS A 2 -18.75 51.36 -7.35
CA LYS A 2 -17.79 50.50 -6.62
C LYS A 2 -17.20 49.39 -7.50
N ASN A 3 -15.92 49.48 -7.86
CA ASN A 3 -15.16 48.40 -8.51
C ASN A 3 -14.71 47.31 -7.51
N LYS A 4 -15.64 46.78 -6.70
CA LYS A 4 -15.36 45.77 -5.67
C LYS A 4 -15.83 44.32 -5.94
N PRO A 5 -16.36 43.89 -7.11
CA PRO A 5 -16.69 42.47 -7.27
C PRO A 5 -15.55 41.62 -7.87
N LEU A 6 -14.59 42.22 -8.59
CA LEU A 6 -13.65 41.42 -9.40
C LEU A 6 -12.57 40.69 -8.57
N LYS A 7 -12.13 41.26 -7.44
CA LYS A 7 -11.10 40.63 -6.59
C LYS A 7 -11.62 39.46 -5.75
N LEU A 8 -12.92 39.42 -5.44
CA LEU A 8 -13.51 38.37 -4.60
C LEU A 8 -13.68 37.05 -5.38
N VAL A 9 -14.04 37.15 -6.66
CA VAL A 9 -14.24 35.99 -7.55
C VAL A 9 -12.92 35.25 -7.81
N THR A 10 -11.80 35.97 -7.96
CA THR A 10 -10.49 35.35 -8.19
C THR A 10 -10.01 34.53 -6.99
N PHE A 11 -10.37 34.90 -5.76
CA PHE A 11 -9.97 34.17 -4.56
C PHE A 11 -10.74 32.84 -4.38
N ILE A 12 -12.00 32.80 -4.79
CA ILE A 12 -12.84 31.58 -4.74
C ILE A 12 -12.33 30.52 -5.73
N VAL A 13 -11.86 30.91 -6.92
CA VAL A 13 -11.36 29.96 -7.93
C VAL A 13 -10.04 29.29 -7.50
N ILE A 14 -9.17 30.00 -6.79
CA ILE A 14 -7.91 29.44 -6.27
C ILE A 14 -8.19 28.42 -5.14
N ALA A 15 -9.20 28.67 -4.30
CA ALA A 15 -9.58 27.74 -3.23
C ALA A 15 -10.15 26.40 -3.75
N PHE A 16 -10.78 26.40 -4.94
CA PHE A 16 -11.25 25.15 -5.58
C PHE A 16 -10.13 24.34 -6.24
N LEU A 17 -8.97 24.94 -6.53
CA LEU A 17 -7.82 24.22 -7.13
C LEU A 17 -7.00 23.41 -6.10
N VAL A 18 -7.16 23.68 -4.80
CA VAL A 18 -6.43 22.97 -3.73
C VAL A 18 -7.18 21.76 -3.17
N SER A 19 -8.44 21.53 -3.57
CA SER A 19 -9.27 20.43 -3.04
C SER A 19 -9.25 19.16 -3.89
N CYS A 20 -8.13 18.89 -4.55
CA CYS A 20 -7.79 17.55 -5.03
C CYS A 20 -6.63 17.04 -4.16
N SER A 21 -6.81 17.00 -2.83
CA SER A 21 -5.88 16.28 -1.97
C SER A 21 -5.95 14.83 -2.41
N ALA A 22 -4.98 14.39 -3.21
CA ALA A 22 -4.87 12.98 -3.50
C ALA A 22 -4.77 12.28 -2.13
N ASN A 23 -5.70 11.37 -1.84
CA ASN A 23 -5.69 10.51 -0.65
C ASN A 23 -4.48 9.55 -0.62
N LYS A 24 -3.43 9.89 -1.37
CA LYS A 24 -2.28 9.12 -1.79
C LYS A 24 -1.11 10.07 -2.05
N GLU A 25 -0.11 10.00 -1.19
CA GLU A 25 1.12 10.78 -1.27
C GLU A 25 2.29 9.86 -1.64
N LEU A 26 3.09 10.22 -2.65
CA LEU A 26 4.30 9.48 -3.01
C LEU A 26 5.41 9.81 -2.01
N ILE A 27 5.88 8.81 -1.26
CA ILE A 27 6.91 9.00 -0.24
C ILE A 27 8.27 8.41 -0.64
N GLY A 28 8.31 7.59 -1.70
CA GLY A 28 9.57 7.04 -2.19
C GLY A 28 9.45 6.32 -3.52
N LYS A 29 10.53 6.32 -4.29
CA LYS A 29 10.68 5.51 -5.49
C LYS A 29 12.08 4.92 -5.49
N GLU A 30 12.17 3.64 -5.83
CA GLU A 30 13.45 2.95 -5.93
C GLU A 30 13.49 2.04 -7.15
N LYS A 31 14.66 1.96 -7.79
CA LYS A 31 14.94 0.99 -8.85
C LYS A 31 15.74 -0.16 -8.26
N THR A 32 15.21 -1.37 -8.39
CA THR A 32 15.86 -2.61 -7.95
C THR A 32 16.37 -3.39 -9.17
N GLU A 33 17.18 -4.43 -8.94
CA GLU A 33 17.59 -5.35 -10.01
C GLU A 33 16.41 -6.07 -10.70
N PHE A 34 15.25 -6.15 -10.02
CA PHE A 34 14.04 -6.77 -10.55
C PHE A 34 13.06 -5.77 -11.17
N GLY A 35 13.26 -4.47 -10.98
CA GLY A 35 12.38 -3.42 -11.48
C GLY A 35 12.10 -2.29 -10.50
N ASP A 36 11.18 -1.41 -10.88
CA ASP A 36 10.83 -0.21 -10.10
C ASP A 36 9.78 -0.53 -9.03
N VAL A 37 10.00 0.01 -7.83
CA VAL A 37 9.02 0.05 -6.73
C VAL A 37 8.74 1.49 -6.33
N LYS A 38 7.47 1.81 -6.09
CA LYS A 38 7.02 3.11 -5.55
C LYS A 38 6.29 2.89 -4.25
N PHE A 39 6.54 3.73 -3.26
CA PHE A 39 5.88 3.71 -1.96
C PHE A 39 5.00 4.94 -1.81
N TYR A 40 3.77 4.72 -1.36
CA TYR A 40 2.81 5.76 -1.10
C TYR A 40 2.27 5.66 0.32
N VAL A 41 1.96 6.79 0.93
CA VAL A 41 1.08 6.85 2.10
C VAL A 41 -0.32 7.16 1.58
N GLU A 42 -1.28 6.32 1.94
CA GLU A 42 -2.69 6.57 1.62
C GLU A 42 -3.48 6.82 2.90
N ASN A 43 -4.24 7.90 2.93
CA ASN A 43 -5.09 8.35 4.04
C ASN A 43 -6.56 8.25 3.65
N ASP A 44 -7.46 8.37 4.62
CA ASP A 44 -8.91 8.45 4.44
C ASP A 44 -9.44 7.35 3.52
N LEU A 45 -8.93 6.13 3.72
CA LEU A 45 -9.37 4.96 2.98
C LEU A 45 -10.86 4.75 3.23
N LYS A 46 -11.61 4.47 2.16
CA LYS A 46 -13.04 4.08 2.24
C LYS A 46 -13.19 2.64 2.76
N ASN A 47 -12.59 2.35 3.91
CA ASN A 47 -12.62 1.06 4.59
C ASN A 47 -12.94 1.30 6.07
N SER A 48 -13.90 0.56 6.63
CA SER A 48 -14.34 0.71 8.02
C SER A 48 -13.25 0.34 9.04
N TYR A 49 -12.31 -0.54 8.65
CA TYR A 49 -11.27 -1.07 9.52
C TYR A 49 -9.96 -0.28 9.45
N TYR A 50 -9.65 0.30 8.29
CA TYR A 50 -8.37 0.96 8.05
C TYR A 50 -8.57 2.40 7.59
N LYS A 51 -7.97 3.36 8.31
CA LYS A 51 -7.97 4.78 7.92
C LYS A 51 -6.73 5.17 7.11
N LYS A 52 -5.62 4.44 7.25
CA LYS A 52 -4.32 4.78 6.65
C LYS A 52 -3.51 3.52 6.33
N ARG A 53 -2.73 3.53 5.25
CA ARG A 53 -1.79 2.45 4.88
C ARG A 53 -0.53 2.97 4.21
N VAL A 54 0.51 2.15 4.21
CA VAL A 54 1.59 2.28 3.21
C VAL A 54 1.26 1.34 2.05
N LEU A 55 1.32 1.85 0.82
CA LEU A 55 1.13 1.09 -0.41
C LEU A 55 2.43 1.04 -1.19
N ALA A 56 2.99 -0.15 -1.37
CA ALA A 56 4.09 -0.38 -2.30
C ALA A 56 3.53 -0.90 -3.64
N ILE A 57 3.98 -0.31 -4.74
CA ILE A 57 3.60 -0.70 -6.10
C ILE A 57 4.86 -1.13 -6.84
N PHE A 58 4.95 -2.40 -7.21
CA PHE A 58 6.02 -2.95 -8.01
C PHE A 58 5.59 -3.09 -9.47
N GLN A 59 6.39 -2.52 -10.39
CA GLN A 59 6.15 -2.54 -11.84
C GLN A 59 4.72 -2.17 -12.26
N ASN A 60 4.03 -1.29 -11.51
CA ASN A 60 2.63 -0.89 -11.73
C ASN A 60 1.63 -2.07 -11.81
N SER A 61 1.98 -3.26 -11.33
CA SER A 61 1.19 -4.49 -11.51
C SER A 61 0.98 -5.28 -10.23
N ILE A 62 1.89 -5.17 -9.25
CA ILE A 62 1.79 -5.85 -7.96
C ILE A 62 1.71 -4.79 -6.85
N PHE A 63 0.73 -4.93 -5.98
CA PHE A 63 0.43 -3.99 -4.91
C PHE A 63 0.63 -4.70 -3.57
N TYR A 64 1.36 -4.07 -2.66
CA TYR A 64 1.53 -4.53 -1.28
C TYR A 64 0.99 -3.44 -0.37
N SER A 65 -0.03 -3.76 0.42
CA SER A 65 -0.64 -2.84 1.37
C SER A 65 -0.24 -3.23 2.78
N PHE A 66 0.37 -2.29 3.49
CA PHE A 66 0.79 -2.43 4.88
C PHE A 66 -0.22 -1.68 5.76
N TYR A 67 -1.04 -2.46 6.47
CA TYR A 67 -2.02 -1.96 7.44
C TYR A 67 -1.48 -2.13 8.87
N SER A 68 -2.25 -1.63 9.84
CA SER A 68 -1.86 -1.71 11.25
C SER A 68 -1.71 -3.15 11.76
N ASN A 69 -2.56 -4.06 11.30
CA ASN A 69 -2.65 -5.45 11.76
C ASN A 69 -2.21 -6.50 10.72
N GLU A 70 -2.19 -6.14 9.42
CA GLU A 70 -1.90 -7.09 8.34
C GLU A 70 -1.09 -6.48 7.19
N ILE A 71 -0.50 -7.36 6.38
CA ILE A 71 0.11 -7.00 5.09
C ILE A 71 -0.55 -7.86 4.02
N VAL A 72 -1.11 -7.23 3.00
CA VAL A 72 -1.76 -7.91 1.89
C VAL A 72 -1.10 -7.60 0.58
N LYS A 73 -1.09 -8.56 -0.34
CA LYS A 73 -0.63 -8.41 -1.71
C LYS A 73 -1.80 -8.65 -2.67
N THR A 74 -1.89 -7.85 -3.71
CA THR A 74 -2.81 -8.06 -4.85
C THR A 74 -2.07 -7.88 -6.17
N LYS A 75 -2.62 -8.44 -7.24
CA LYS A 75 -2.05 -8.36 -8.59
C LYS A 75 -3.11 -7.81 -9.55
N LYS A 76 -2.72 -6.87 -10.41
CA LYS A 76 -3.63 -6.24 -11.38
C LYS A 76 -4.31 -7.25 -12.33
N ASN A 77 -3.62 -8.33 -12.69
CA ASN A 77 -4.15 -9.36 -13.57
C ASN A 77 -4.97 -10.43 -12.83
N ASN A 78 -5.16 -10.29 -11.52
CA ASN A 78 -5.88 -11.25 -10.70
C ASN A 78 -6.55 -10.54 -9.51
N GLU A 79 -7.42 -9.57 -9.81
CA GLU A 79 -8.05 -8.69 -8.82
C GLU A 79 -9.00 -9.42 -7.86
N GLY A 80 -9.42 -10.65 -8.21
CA GLY A 80 -10.24 -11.50 -7.36
C GLY A 80 -9.47 -12.25 -6.27
N LEU A 81 -8.13 -12.16 -6.23
CA LEU A 81 -7.32 -12.84 -5.22
C LEU A 81 -6.57 -11.85 -4.31
N ILE A 82 -6.70 -12.08 -3.01
CA ILE A 82 -5.90 -11.44 -1.96
C ILE A 82 -4.87 -12.44 -1.45
N TYR A 83 -3.66 -11.94 -1.22
CA TYR A 83 -2.54 -12.71 -0.71
C TYR A 83 -2.18 -12.12 0.67
N THR A 84 -2.65 -12.73 1.74
CA THR A 84 -2.47 -12.24 3.12
C THR A 84 -1.19 -12.81 3.72
N LEU A 85 -0.28 -11.95 4.17
CA LEU A 85 1.01 -12.35 4.72
C LEU A 85 0.82 -13.13 6.03
N THR A 86 1.38 -14.34 6.10
CA THR A 86 1.24 -15.23 7.25
C THR A 86 2.58 -15.61 7.87
N PHE A 87 2.54 -16.07 9.13
CA PHE A 87 3.69 -16.34 9.99
C PHE A 87 3.58 -17.74 10.59
N GLY A 88 4.72 -18.33 10.92
CA GLY A 88 4.78 -19.65 11.57
C GLY A 88 4.60 -20.82 10.59
N GLU A 89 4.34 -21.99 11.15
CA GLU A 89 4.16 -23.21 10.35
C GLU A 89 2.87 -23.15 9.54
N ILE A 90 2.97 -23.52 8.27
CA ILE A 90 1.81 -23.57 7.38
C ILE A 90 1.15 -24.95 7.51
N PRO A 91 -0.14 -25.02 7.87
CA PRO A 91 -0.87 -26.29 7.91
C PRO A 91 -0.70 -27.05 6.59
N LYS A 92 -0.50 -28.36 6.65
CA LYS A 92 -0.22 -29.18 5.46
C LYS A 92 -1.35 -29.08 4.42
N GLU A 93 -2.57 -28.88 4.88
CA GLU A 93 -3.79 -28.70 4.09
C GLU A 93 -3.74 -27.42 3.25
N LEU A 94 -3.08 -26.38 3.76
CA LEU A 94 -2.88 -25.10 3.09
C LEU A 94 -1.61 -25.06 2.26
N ASN A 95 -0.69 -26.03 2.41
CA ASN A 95 0.56 -26.11 1.65
C ASN A 95 0.38 -26.55 0.18
N GLN A 96 -0.75 -26.18 -0.42
CA GLN A 96 -1.03 -26.36 -1.84
C GLN A 96 -0.87 -25.00 -2.56
N PRO A 97 -0.36 -24.97 -3.80
CA PRO A 97 -0.13 -23.71 -4.53
C PRO A 97 -1.37 -22.82 -4.72
N ARG A 98 -2.57 -23.40 -4.61
CA ARG A 98 -3.85 -22.67 -4.71
C ARG A 98 -4.23 -21.91 -3.43
N TYR A 99 -3.67 -22.27 -2.28
CA TYR A 99 -3.96 -21.66 -0.98
C TYR A 99 -2.75 -20.99 -0.35
N PHE A 100 -1.54 -21.33 -0.79
CA PHE A 100 -0.32 -20.80 -0.21
C PHE A 100 0.72 -20.46 -1.27
N GLN A 101 1.30 -19.27 -1.13
CA GLN A 101 2.42 -18.81 -1.94
C GLN A 101 3.63 -18.56 -1.02
N LYS A 102 4.73 -19.32 -1.22
CA LYS A 102 6.02 -18.97 -0.59
C LYS A 102 6.47 -17.57 -1.04
N LEU A 103 7.20 -16.89 -0.16
CA LEU A 103 7.82 -15.61 -0.50
C LEU A 103 8.85 -15.81 -1.61
N SER A 104 8.69 -15.09 -2.71
CA SER A 104 9.76 -14.96 -3.70
C SER A 104 10.85 -14.00 -3.19
N ARG A 105 11.96 -13.93 -3.92
CA ARG A 105 13.00 -12.92 -3.67
C ARG A 105 12.46 -11.50 -3.78
N ILE A 106 11.57 -11.26 -4.75
CA ILE A 106 10.92 -9.96 -4.97
C ILE A 106 9.99 -9.63 -3.80
N ASP A 107 9.17 -10.59 -3.35
CA ASP A 107 8.29 -10.38 -2.19
C ASP A 107 9.14 -10.00 -0.97
N SER A 108 10.20 -10.77 -0.69
CA SER A 108 11.09 -10.54 0.46
C SER A 108 11.76 -9.17 0.42
N LEU A 109 12.20 -8.74 -0.76
CA LEU A 109 12.83 -7.43 -0.98
C LEU A 109 11.84 -6.29 -0.71
N ILE A 110 10.64 -6.35 -1.29
CA ILE A 110 9.63 -5.30 -1.14
C ILE A 110 9.14 -5.23 0.30
N LEU A 111 8.89 -6.37 0.94
CA LEU A 111 8.48 -6.46 2.34
C LEU A 111 9.52 -5.84 3.29
N THR A 112 10.80 -6.19 3.11
CA THR A 112 11.90 -5.61 3.89
C THR A 112 11.99 -4.09 3.71
N LYS A 113 11.79 -3.60 2.48
CA LYS A 113 11.79 -2.15 2.21
C LYS A 113 10.56 -1.47 2.80
N GLY A 114 9.39 -2.09 2.73
CA GLY A 114 8.18 -1.62 3.37
C GLY A 114 8.34 -1.49 4.89
N ASP A 115 8.98 -2.46 5.53
CA ASP A 115 9.30 -2.39 6.96
C ASP A 115 10.18 -1.16 7.27
N LYS A 116 11.23 -0.91 6.46
CA LYS A 116 12.08 0.28 6.61
C LYS A 116 11.31 1.59 6.39
N VAL A 117 10.39 1.61 5.43
CA VAL A 117 9.52 2.78 5.21
C VAL A 117 8.66 3.04 6.44
N LEU A 118 8.06 2.00 7.04
CA LEU A 118 7.30 2.13 8.28
C LEU A 118 8.17 2.63 9.44
N ASP A 119 9.43 2.17 9.54
CA ASP A 119 10.38 2.66 10.54
C ASP A 119 10.69 4.16 10.34
N SER A 120 10.96 4.59 9.11
CA SER A 120 11.22 6.00 8.78
C SER A 120 10.03 6.92 9.03
N LEU A 121 8.81 6.38 8.99
CA LEU A 121 7.58 7.10 9.33
C LEU A 121 7.24 7.05 10.82
N GLU A 122 8.03 6.32 11.62
CA GLU A 122 7.78 6.06 13.05
C GLU A 122 6.45 5.31 13.33
N TRP A 123 5.95 4.53 12.36
CA TRP A 123 4.70 3.77 12.50
C TRP A 123 4.92 2.40 13.13
N ASN A 124 5.34 2.43 14.39
CA ASN A 124 5.70 1.22 15.14
C ASN A 124 4.51 0.31 15.45
N ASN A 125 3.27 0.82 15.34
CA ASN A 125 2.03 0.07 15.55
C ASN A 125 1.54 -0.64 14.28
N TYR A 126 2.30 -0.63 13.19
CA TYR A 126 1.97 -1.33 11.96
C TYR A 126 2.56 -2.74 11.92
N LYS A 127 1.89 -3.62 11.19
CA LYS A 127 2.36 -4.98 10.99
C LYS A 127 3.70 -4.95 10.23
N LYS A 128 4.69 -5.64 10.79
CA LYS A 128 6.00 -5.86 10.18
C LYS A 128 6.07 -7.21 9.49
N SER A 129 6.90 -7.32 8.46
CA SER A 129 7.04 -8.52 7.64
C SER A 129 8.09 -9.52 8.14
N LYS A 130 9.00 -9.09 9.04
CA LYS A 130 10.07 -9.94 9.57
C LYS A 130 9.52 -11.24 10.17
N GLY A 131 10.02 -12.37 9.68
CA GLY A 131 9.62 -13.71 10.15
C GLY A 131 8.40 -14.30 9.43
N ALA A 132 7.89 -13.64 8.38
CA ALA A 132 6.81 -14.17 7.57
C ALA A 132 7.22 -15.44 6.80
N SER A 133 6.28 -16.37 6.69
CA SER A 133 6.47 -17.67 6.02
C SER A 133 6.05 -17.63 4.54
N GLY A 134 5.07 -16.80 4.20
CA GLY A 134 4.48 -16.72 2.87
C GLY A 134 3.16 -15.97 2.87
N PHE A 135 2.36 -16.21 1.84
CA PHE A 135 1.02 -15.66 1.72
C PHE A 135 -0.03 -16.77 1.70
N ILE A 136 -1.10 -16.60 2.47
CA ILE A 136 -2.35 -17.34 2.26
C ILE A 136 -3.11 -16.67 1.12
N ILE A 137 -3.69 -17.46 0.23
CA ILE A 137 -4.42 -16.99 -0.95
C ILE A 137 -5.92 -17.14 -0.69
N GLU A 138 -6.63 -16.02 -0.76
CA GLU A 138 -8.06 -15.91 -0.49
C GLU A 138 -8.77 -15.26 -1.68
N VAL A 139 -10.04 -15.61 -1.87
CA VAL A 139 -10.91 -14.90 -2.83
C VAL A 139 -11.42 -13.64 -2.15
N ASN A 140 -11.29 -12.50 -2.83
CA ASN A 140 -11.78 -11.20 -2.37
C ASN A 140 -13.30 -11.09 -2.39
#